data_AF-A0A813DF41-F1
#
_entry.id   AF-A0A813DF41-F1
#
_cell.length_a   1.000
_cell.length_b   1.000
_cell.length_c   1.000
_cell.angle_alpha   90.00
_cell.angle_beta   90.00
_cell.angle_gamma   90.00
#
_symmetry.space_group_name_H-M   'P 1'
#
loop_
_entity.id
_entity.type
_entity.pdbx_description
1 polymer ?
#
loop_
_entity_poly.entity_id
_entity_poly.type
_entity_poly.pdbx_seq_one_letter_code
_entity_poly.pdbx_strand_id
1 'polypeptide(L)'
;MAGAPEGLPSEEALKEKVVSILASCDLQSTSLKLVRAELEVRCGLGPGGLDPLKDKIKDIVTLEMERIQADAAAPSLPDLAAAPSAPASSSRASAPASSSGSRDSPAAEARKAPADAKKSGQKRPRGEEAEEARAAPNPKEGTKAKQASSMTKGEFMKKAKRFTIKIGDKNINVDPKQFSTGSSGFYASGKALVEVGGISLQLQIGMNCTVIGSKEWKDSKSLS
;
A
#
# COMPACT_ATOMS: atom_id res chain seq x y z
N MET A 1 -3.78 -33.08 39.08
CA MET A 1 -5.17 -33.11 38.58
C MET A 1 -5.15 -32.67 37.14
N ALA A 2 -5.28 -33.61 36.20
CA ALA A 2 -5.31 -33.31 34.77
C ALA A 2 -6.72 -32.85 34.39
N GLY A 3 -6.88 -31.55 34.13
CA GLY A 3 -8.12 -30.98 33.60
C GLY A 3 -8.38 -31.56 32.20
N ALA A 4 -9.61 -31.97 31.95
CA ALA A 4 -10.06 -32.46 30.64
C ALA A 4 -9.79 -31.42 29.53
N PRO A 5 -9.52 -31.84 28.29
CA PRO A 5 -9.32 -30.92 27.18
C PRO A 5 -10.62 -30.15 26.96
N GLU A 6 -10.56 -28.83 27.21
CA GLU A 6 -11.65 -27.90 26.93
C GLU A 6 -12.16 -28.14 25.52
N GLY A 7 -13.44 -28.47 25.42
CA GLY A 7 -14.12 -28.70 24.16
C GLY A 7 -13.98 -27.47 23.26
N LEU A 8 -13.78 -27.72 21.97
CA LEU A 8 -13.77 -26.67 20.96
C LEU A 8 -14.99 -25.74 21.17
N PRO A 9 -14.79 -24.41 21.16
CA PRO A 9 -15.90 -23.48 21.36
C PRO A 9 -16.98 -23.72 20.30
N SER A 10 -18.24 -23.71 20.72
CA SER A 10 -19.37 -23.84 19.81
C SER A 10 -19.38 -22.68 18.79
N GLU A 11 -19.99 -22.91 17.64
CA GLU A 11 -20.06 -21.92 16.56
C GLU A 11 -20.74 -20.62 17.00
N GLU A 12 -21.76 -20.73 17.85
CA GLU A 12 -22.47 -19.59 18.42
C GLU A 12 -21.56 -18.76 19.36
N ALA A 13 -20.77 -19.43 20.21
CA ALA A 13 -19.82 -18.76 21.08
C ALA A 13 -18.69 -18.08 20.29
N LEU A 14 -18.26 -18.67 19.18
CA LEU A 14 -17.30 -18.04 18.25
C LEU A 14 -17.90 -16.78 17.63
N LYS A 15 -19.16 -16.83 17.19
CA LYS A 15 -19.85 -15.69 16.60
C LYS A 15 -19.96 -14.52 17.58
N GLU A 16 -20.41 -14.76 18.81
CA GLU A 16 -20.50 -13.70 19.83
C GLU A 16 -19.13 -13.04 20.09
N LYS A 17 -18.06 -13.83 20.19
CA LYS A 17 -16.70 -13.31 20.38
C LYS A 17 -16.21 -12.51 19.17
N VAL A 18 -16.51 -12.93 17.94
CA VAL A 18 -16.19 -12.19 16.71
C VAL A 18 -16.89 -10.83 16.70
N VAL A 19 -18.19 -10.78 17.01
CA VAL A 19 -18.95 -9.53 17.09
C VAL A 19 -18.31 -8.57 18.11
N SER A 20 -17.94 -9.08 19.28
CA SER A 20 -17.26 -8.27 20.30
C SER A 20 -15.89 -7.73 19.86
N ILE A 21 -15.13 -8.49 19.08
CA ILE A 21 -13.84 -8.03 18.53
C ILE A 21 -14.08 -6.96 17.47
N LEU A 22 -14.98 -7.21 16.51
CA LEU A 22 -15.29 -6.27 15.42
C LEU A 22 -15.88 -4.96 15.94
N ALA A 23 -16.65 -4.97 17.03
CA ALA A 23 -17.14 -3.75 17.67
C ALA A 23 -16.02 -2.85 18.25
N SER A 24 -14.88 -3.43 18.60
CA SER A 24 -13.73 -2.72 19.18
C SER A 24 -12.62 -2.40 18.18
N CYS A 25 -12.71 -2.93 16.97
CA CYS A 25 -11.68 -2.77 15.94
C CYS A 25 -12.18 -1.91 14.78
N ASP A 26 -11.24 -1.24 14.12
CA ASP A 26 -11.50 -0.51 12.90
C ASP A 26 -11.65 -1.47 11.71
N LEU A 27 -12.82 -1.45 11.06
CA LEU A 27 -13.14 -2.34 9.94
C LEU A 27 -12.16 -2.20 8.76
N GLN A 28 -11.52 -1.04 8.60
CA GLN A 28 -10.58 -0.79 7.48
C GLN A 28 -9.19 -1.42 7.71
N SER A 29 -8.80 -1.65 8.96
CA SER A 29 -7.46 -2.17 9.32
C SER A 29 -7.49 -3.60 9.86
N THR A 30 -8.67 -4.14 10.12
CA THR A 30 -8.85 -5.48 10.69
C THR A 30 -8.52 -6.57 9.67
N SER A 31 -7.46 -7.36 9.95
CA SER A 31 -7.10 -8.54 9.15
C SER A 31 -7.62 -9.83 9.80
N LEU A 32 -7.98 -10.83 9.00
CA LEU A 32 -8.43 -12.15 9.48
C LEU A 32 -7.44 -12.81 10.45
N LYS A 33 -6.13 -12.57 10.24
CA LYS A 33 -5.07 -13.09 11.10
C LYS A 33 -5.13 -12.46 12.50
N LEU A 34 -5.42 -11.17 12.58
CA LEU A 34 -5.55 -10.44 13.85
C LEU A 34 -6.80 -10.91 14.60
N VAL A 35 -7.96 -10.98 13.92
CA VAL A 35 -9.21 -11.46 14.53
C VAL A 35 -9.04 -12.86 15.10
N ARG A 36 -8.36 -13.75 14.37
CA ARG A 36 -8.09 -15.10 14.84
C ARG A 36 -7.12 -15.13 16.02
N ALA A 37 -6.04 -14.37 15.99
CA ALA A 37 -5.11 -14.29 17.12
C ALA A 37 -5.83 -13.80 18.39
N GLU A 38 -6.69 -12.80 18.25
CA GLU A 38 -7.48 -12.27 19.37
C GLU A 38 -8.52 -13.27 19.88
N LEU A 39 -9.15 -14.05 18.98
CA LEU A 39 -10.02 -15.17 19.35
C LEU A 39 -9.27 -16.27 20.10
N GLU A 40 -8.06 -16.63 19.67
CA GLU A 40 -7.22 -17.63 20.35
C GLU A 40 -6.90 -17.17 21.78
N VAL A 41 -6.52 -15.91 21.97
CA VAL A 41 -6.28 -15.30 23.30
C VAL A 41 -7.55 -15.34 24.16
N ARG A 42 -8.71 -14.94 23.63
CA ARG A 42 -9.99 -14.96 24.35
C ARG A 42 -10.56 -16.36 24.62
N CYS A 43 -10.05 -17.37 23.95
CA CYS A 43 -10.43 -18.78 24.17
C CYS A 43 -9.38 -19.54 24.98
N GLY A 44 -8.29 -18.89 25.43
CA GLY A 44 -7.21 -19.57 26.15
C GLY A 44 -6.43 -20.58 25.28
N LEU A 45 -6.55 -20.47 23.96
CA LEU A 45 -5.90 -21.38 23.01
C LEU A 45 -4.51 -20.86 22.65
N GLY A 46 -3.58 -21.80 22.44
CA GLY A 46 -2.26 -21.47 21.90
C GLY A 46 -2.33 -20.93 20.46
N PRO A 47 -1.26 -20.26 19.98
CA PRO A 47 -1.18 -19.77 18.62
C PRO A 47 -1.33 -20.93 17.64
N GLY A 48 -2.32 -20.87 16.74
CA GLY A 48 -2.63 -21.98 15.85
C GLY A 48 -3.81 -22.85 16.28
N GLY A 49 -4.31 -22.70 17.52
CA GLY A 49 -5.36 -23.55 18.07
C GLY A 49 -6.68 -23.53 17.30
N LEU A 50 -6.95 -22.45 16.55
CA LEU A 50 -8.14 -22.32 15.72
C LEU A 50 -7.89 -22.60 14.21
N ASP A 51 -6.73 -23.15 13.82
CA ASP A 51 -6.43 -23.50 12.43
C ASP A 51 -7.48 -24.40 11.77
N PRO A 52 -8.01 -25.44 12.46
CA PRO A 52 -9.04 -26.30 11.89
C PRO A 52 -10.36 -25.58 11.59
N LEU A 53 -10.63 -24.45 12.27
CA LEU A 53 -11.85 -23.66 12.15
C LEU A 53 -11.64 -22.37 11.35
N LYS A 54 -10.48 -22.20 10.70
CA LYS A 54 -10.12 -20.95 10.00
C LYS A 54 -11.15 -20.54 8.94
N ASP A 55 -11.69 -21.51 8.20
CA ASP A 55 -12.59 -21.24 7.08
C ASP A 55 -13.96 -20.79 7.62
N LYS A 56 -14.43 -21.43 8.71
CA LYS A 56 -15.63 -21.00 9.42
C LYS A 56 -15.50 -19.60 10.04
N ILE A 57 -14.36 -19.32 10.70
CA ILE A 57 -14.10 -17.99 11.28
C ILE A 57 -14.10 -16.93 10.18
N LYS A 58 -13.52 -17.24 9.02
CA LYS A 58 -13.53 -16.34 7.87
C LYS A 58 -14.95 -16.05 7.41
N ASP A 59 -15.80 -17.07 7.26
CA ASP A 59 -17.18 -16.89 6.82
C ASP A 59 -17.98 -16.03 7.81
N ILE A 60 -17.84 -16.29 9.12
CA ILE A 60 -18.49 -15.49 10.17
C ILE A 60 -18.03 -14.03 10.14
N VAL A 61 -16.72 -13.79 10.03
CA VAL A 61 -16.16 -12.43 9.98
C VAL A 61 -16.65 -11.70 8.73
N THR A 62 -16.66 -12.35 7.57
CA THR A 62 -17.13 -11.74 6.32
C THR A 62 -18.62 -11.37 6.42
N LEU A 63 -19.47 -12.29 6.89
CA LEU A 63 -20.90 -12.02 7.05
C LEU A 63 -21.17 -10.86 8.02
N GLU A 64 -20.42 -10.79 9.12
CA GLU A 64 -20.62 -9.72 10.11
C GLU A 64 -20.08 -8.36 9.62
N MET A 65 -18.97 -8.35 8.87
CA MET A 65 -18.48 -7.13 8.21
C MET A 65 -19.47 -6.60 7.18
N GLU A 66 -20.08 -7.48 6.38
CA GLU A 66 -21.13 -7.11 5.42
C GLU A 66 -22.35 -6.53 6.12
N ARG A 67 -22.76 -7.14 7.25
CA ARG A 67 -23.87 -6.63 8.06
C ARG A 67 -23.58 -5.23 8.62
N ILE A 68 -22.41 -5.02 9.23
CA ILE A 68 -22.04 -3.71 9.79
C ILE A 68 -21.96 -2.65 8.68
N GLN A 69 -21.44 -3.01 7.50
CA GLN A 69 -21.41 -2.10 6.36
C GLN A 69 -22.80 -1.78 5.82
N ALA A 70 -23.72 -2.75 5.80
CA ALA A 70 -25.11 -2.53 5.40
C ALA A 70 -25.85 -1.62 6.40
N ASP A 71 -25.66 -1.84 7.71
CA ASP A 71 -26.25 -1.01 8.77
C ASP A 71 -25.67 0.42 8.75
N ALA A 72 -24.38 0.58 8.44
CA ALA A 72 -23.74 1.89 8.28
C ALA A 72 -24.16 2.62 6.99
N ALA A 73 -24.51 1.87 5.94
CA ALA A 73 -24.97 2.41 4.66
C ALA A 73 -26.47 2.73 4.65
N ALA A 74 -27.25 2.24 5.63
CA ALA A 74 -28.63 2.63 5.80
C ALA A 74 -28.66 4.15 6.09
N PRO A 75 -29.22 4.97 5.18
CA PRO A 75 -29.24 6.41 5.37
C PRO A 75 -30.03 6.70 6.65
N SER A 76 -29.35 7.23 7.66
CA SER A 76 -30.02 7.89 8.77
C SER A 76 -30.93 8.93 8.14
N LEU A 77 -32.23 8.64 8.10
CA LEU A 77 -33.24 9.54 7.57
C LEU A 77 -33.00 10.89 8.25
N PRO A 78 -32.76 11.97 7.49
CA PRO A 78 -32.59 13.27 8.08
C PRO A 78 -33.88 13.58 8.86
N ASP A 79 -33.69 13.84 10.15
CA ASP A 79 -34.72 14.32 11.06
C ASP A 79 -35.36 15.57 10.44
N LEU A 80 -36.52 15.35 9.81
CA LEU A 80 -37.36 16.35 9.17
C LEU A 80 -38.10 17.14 10.25
N ALA A 81 -37.38 17.88 11.10
CA ALA A 81 -37.98 18.77 12.09
C ALA A 81 -37.06 19.93 12.50
N ALA A 82 -36.56 20.72 11.56
CA ALA A 82 -36.16 22.10 11.85
C ALA A 82 -36.40 23.01 10.64
N ALA A 83 -37.40 23.87 10.80
CA ALA A 83 -37.95 24.79 9.82
C ALA A 83 -36.95 25.86 9.32
N PRO A 84 -37.20 26.46 8.14
CA PRO A 84 -36.31 27.40 7.48
C PRO A 84 -36.40 28.82 8.08
N SER A 85 -35.25 29.42 8.37
CA SER A 85 -35.12 30.87 8.59
C SER A 85 -34.07 31.42 7.63
N ALA A 86 -34.54 31.98 6.52
CA ALA A 86 -33.79 32.92 5.68
C ALA A 86 -34.16 34.36 6.11
N PRO A 87 -33.64 35.44 5.49
CA PRO A 87 -32.32 35.70 4.88
C PRO A 87 -31.73 37.08 5.32
N ALA A 88 -30.43 37.32 5.11
CA ALA A 88 -29.86 38.65 4.82
C ALA A 88 -28.34 38.51 4.54
N SER A 89 -27.90 38.71 3.30
CA SER A 89 -27.38 40.00 2.78
C SER A 89 -26.06 40.44 3.41
N SER A 90 -24.96 40.40 2.64
CA SER A 90 -24.12 41.60 2.40
C SER A 90 -22.83 41.24 1.65
N SER A 91 -22.73 41.78 0.44
CA SER A 91 -21.53 42.23 -0.29
C SER A 91 -20.16 42.14 0.41
N ARG A 92 -19.13 41.73 -0.33
CA ARG A 92 -18.20 42.69 -0.97
C ARG A 92 -17.22 42.01 -1.93
N ALA A 93 -17.22 42.54 -3.16
CA ALA A 93 -16.14 42.41 -4.11
C ALA A 93 -14.85 43.06 -3.58
N SER A 94 -13.69 42.47 -3.88
CA SER A 94 -12.43 43.19 -4.15
C SER A 94 -11.37 42.22 -4.73
N ALA A 95 -11.16 42.33 -6.04
CA ALA A 95 -9.82 42.17 -6.64
C ALA A 95 -8.96 43.40 -6.24
N PRO A 96 -7.62 43.30 -6.17
CA PRO A 96 -6.78 43.55 -7.36
C PRO A 96 -5.50 42.65 -7.41
N ALA A 97 -5.06 42.23 -8.59
CA ALA A 97 -3.97 42.79 -9.40
C ALA A 97 -2.51 42.55 -8.91
N SER A 98 -1.78 41.83 -9.76
CA SER A 98 -0.38 42.07 -10.20
C SER A 98 0.72 42.38 -9.18
N SER A 99 1.73 41.49 -9.12
CA SER A 99 3.13 41.95 -9.14
C SER A 99 4.05 40.89 -9.78
N SER A 100 4.44 41.20 -11.01
CA SER A 100 5.61 40.67 -11.72
C SER A 100 6.89 40.95 -10.91
N GLY A 101 7.66 39.89 -10.63
CA GLY A 101 8.98 39.98 -10.02
C GLY A 101 9.99 39.14 -10.80
N SER A 102 10.56 39.73 -11.84
CA SER A 102 11.83 39.29 -12.44
C SER A 102 12.95 39.51 -11.43
N ARG A 103 13.70 38.47 -11.05
CA ARG A 103 15.04 38.61 -10.49
C ARG A 103 15.94 37.46 -10.94
N ASP A 104 16.86 37.85 -11.82
CA ASP A 104 18.24 37.43 -12.01
C ASP A 104 18.77 36.19 -11.25
N SER A 105 19.33 35.30 -12.06
CA SER A 105 20.44 34.39 -11.76
C SER A 105 21.64 35.13 -11.13
N PRO A 106 22.39 34.46 -10.25
CA PRO A 106 23.78 34.15 -10.58
C PRO A 106 24.10 32.67 -10.27
N ALA A 107 24.72 31.96 -11.21
CA ALA A 107 26.17 31.78 -11.34
C ALA A 107 26.79 30.91 -10.23
N ALA A 108 27.18 29.70 -10.67
CA ALA A 108 28.40 28.98 -10.31
C ALA A 108 28.95 29.11 -8.88
N GLU A 109 28.82 28.03 -8.10
CA GLU A 109 29.88 27.68 -7.15
C GLU A 109 30.15 26.18 -7.18
N ALA A 110 31.30 25.85 -7.75
CA ALA A 110 31.90 24.54 -7.75
C ALA A 110 32.20 24.09 -6.31
N ARG A 111 31.52 23.04 -5.83
CA ARG A 111 31.88 22.39 -4.58
C ARG A 111 32.49 21.03 -4.82
N LYS A 112 33.79 21.01 -4.49
CA LYS A 112 34.73 19.91 -4.44
C LYS A 112 34.12 18.63 -3.86
N ALA A 113 34.40 17.52 -4.55
CA ALA A 113 34.25 16.18 -4.04
C ALA A 113 35.15 15.97 -2.80
N PRO A 114 34.64 15.38 -1.70
CA PRO A 114 35.49 14.65 -0.77
C PRO A 114 35.68 13.21 -1.28
N ALA A 115 36.96 12.88 -1.47
CA ALA A 115 37.47 11.54 -1.69
C ALA A 115 37.29 10.64 -0.46
N ASP A 116 37.39 9.34 -0.73
CA ASP A 116 37.76 8.26 0.20
C ASP A 116 36.92 8.05 1.47
N ALA A 117 35.93 7.17 1.35
CA ALA A 117 35.48 6.35 2.47
C ALA A 117 35.49 4.87 2.06
N LYS A 118 36.65 4.23 2.25
CA LYS A 118 36.82 2.78 2.27
C LYS A 118 35.87 2.18 3.30
N LYS A 119 34.77 1.55 2.86
CA LYS A 119 33.96 0.67 3.70
C LYS A 119 34.20 -0.78 3.30
N SER A 120 35.02 -1.44 4.11
CA SER A 120 35.32 -2.86 4.09
C SER A 120 34.03 -3.69 4.20
N GLY A 121 33.58 -4.21 3.05
CA GLY A 121 32.52 -5.20 2.98
C GLY A 121 33.04 -6.56 3.45
N GLN A 122 32.80 -6.87 4.72
CA GLN A 122 33.01 -8.21 5.27
C GLN A 122 32.04 -9.17 4.59
N LYS A 123 32.55 -9.97 3.65
CA LYS A 123 31.85 -11.11 3.02
C LYS A 123 31.33 -12.02 4.13
N ARG A 124 30.01 -12.03 4.35
CA ARG A 124 29.36 -13.14 5.05
C ARG A 124 29.35 -14.33 4.09
N PRO A 125 29.94 -15.48 4.44
CA PRO A 125 29.76 -16.70 3.67
C PRO A 125 28.28 -17.04 3.69
N ARG A 126 27.68 -17.03 2.50
CA ARG A 126 26.33 -17.49 2.25
C ARG A 126 26.38 -19.01 2.37
N GLY A 127 25.94 -19.53 3.52
CA GLY A 127 25.81 -20.96 3.75
C GLY A 127 24.95 -21.58 2.66
N GLU A 128 25.58 -22.43 1.86
CA GLU A 128 24.94 -23.50 1.11
C GLU A 128 24.65 -24.60 2.13
N GLU A 129 23.41 -24.71 2.61
CA GLU A 129 22.92 -25.95 3.21
C GLU A 129 21.39 -25.93 3.38
N ALA A 130 20.78 -27.06 3.01
CA ALA A 130 19.39 -27.48 3.19
C ALA A 130 18.32 -26.93 2.21
N GLU A 131 18.47 -27.25 0.93
CA GLU A 131 17.32 -27.52 0.05
C GLU A 131 16.94 -29.01 0.18
N GLU A 132 16.15 -29.35 1.19
CA GLU A 132 15.50 -30.67 1.27
C GLU A 132 13.98 -30.51 1.20
N ALA A 133 13.47 -30.80 0.01
CA ALA A 133 12.18 -31.39 -0.31
C ALA A 133 10.99 -31.07 0.63
N ARG A 134 10.38 -29.90 0.41
CA ARG A 134 8.92 -29.78 0.57
C ARG A 134 8.30 -29.60 -0.80
N ALA A 135 7.75 -30.70 -1.32
CA ALA A 135 6.93 -30.72 -2.52
C ALA A 135 5.71 -29.80 -2.32
N ALA A 136 5.86 -28.55 -2.75
CA ALA A 136 4.79 -27.58 -2.84
C ALA A 136 3.91 -27.87 -4.08
N PRO A 137 2.60 -27.59 -4.01
CA PRO A 137 1.67 -27.85 -5.10
C PRO A 137 2.05 -27.06 -6.36
N ASN A 138 1.86 -27.70 -7.52
CA ASN A 138 2.14 -27.22 -8.88
C ASN A 138 2.20 -25.68 -9.02
N PRO A 139 3.32 -25.10 -9.49
CA PRO A 139 3.39 -23.67 -9.75
C PRO A 139 2.40 -23.35 -10.87
N LYS A 140 1.27 -22.75 -10.50
CA LYS A 140 0.41 -22.06 -11.47
C LYS A 140 1.33 -21.14 -12.27
N GLU A 141 1.43 -21.42 -13.56
CA GLU A 141 2.25 -20.72 -14.55
C GLU A 141 2.29 -19.21 -14.24
N GLY A 142 3.35 -18.80 -13.54
CA GLY A 142 3.35 -17.54 -12.81
C GLY A 142 3.29 -16.36 -13.78
N THR A 143 2.58 -15.29 -13.41
CA THR A 143 2.44 -14.04 -14.16
C THR A 143 3.76 -13.52 -14.75
N LYS A 144 4.88 -13.82 -14.10
CA LYS A 144 6.24 -13.51 -14.55
C LYS A 144 6.60 -14.08 -15.92
N ALA A 145 6.35 -15.37 -16.19
CA ALA A 145 6.75 -16.02 -17.43
C ALA A 145 5.96 -15.49 -18.63
N LYS A 146 4.65 -15.23 -18.43
CA LYS A 146 3.78 -14.65 -19.45
C LYS A 146 4.23 -13.24 -19.84
N GLN A 147 4.60 -12.42 -18.86
CA GLN A 147 5.03 -11.03 -19.10
C GLN A 147 6.46 -10.92 -19.64
N ALA A 148 7.34 -11.90 -19.39
CA ALA A 148 8.72 -11.90 -19.90
C ALA A 148 8.80 -11.96 -21.44
N SER A 149 7.84 -12.63 -22.08
CA SER A 149 7.82 -12.78 -23.55
C SER A 149 6.93 -11.77 -24.27
N SER A 150 6.25 -10.89 -23.53
CA SER A 150 5.16 -10.06 -24.09
C SER A 150 5.63 -8.80 -24.81
N MET A 151 6.79 -8.21 -24.45
CA MET A 151 7.28 -6.95 -25.04
C MET A 151 8.81 -6.85 -25.02
N THR A 152 9.36 -5.94 -25.82
CA THR A 152 10.79 -5.56 -25.77
C THR A 152 11.01 -4.30 -24.94
N LYS A 153 12.25 -4.11 -24.42
CA LYS A 153 12.59 -2.91 -23.63
C LYS A 153 12.42 -1.62 -24.43
N GLY A 154 12.81 -1.63 -25.70
CA GLY A 154 12.71 -0.47 -26.58
C GLY A 154 11.25 -0.10 -26.90
N GLU A 155 10.39 -1.08 -27.10
CA GLU A 155 8.96 -0.83 -27.29
C GLU A 155 8.30 -0.26 -26.05
N PHE A 156 8.62 -0.78 -24.87
CA PHE A 156 8.09 -0.24 -23.63
C PHE A 156 8.46 1.23 -23.47
N MET A 157 9.72 1.62 -23.67
CA MET A 157 10.13 3.02 -23.54
C MET A 157 9.44 3.96 -24.55
N LYS A 158 9.04 3.46 -25.72
CA LYS A 158 8.33 4.23 -26.75
C LYS A 158 6.81 4.28 -26.55
N LYS A 159 6.21 3.15 -26.14
CA LYS A 159 4.75 2.98 -26.03
C LYS A 159 4.22 3.23 -24.61
N ALA A 160 5.08 3.23 -23.60
CA ALA A 160 4.66 3.44 -22.22
C ALA A 160 4.05 4.82 -22.04
N LYS A 161 2.78 4.84 -21.64
CA LYS A 161 2.06 6.07 -21.32
C LYS A 161 2.55 6.58 -19.97
N ARG A 162 3.03 7.82 -19.96
CA ARG A 162 3.27 8.56 -18.72
C ARG A 162 1.96 8.69 -17.95
N PHE A 163 2.02 8.57 -16.63
CA PHE A 163 0.87 8.77 -15.77
C PHE A 163 1.23 9.70 -14.63
N THR A 164 0.23 10.37 -14.10
CA THR A 164 0.39 11.34 -13.02
C THR A 164 -0.13 10.73 -11.73
N ILE A 165 0.64 10.86 -10.67
CA ILE A 165 0.22 10.48 -9.32
C ILE A 165 0.02 11.76 -8.52
N LYS A 166 -1.10 11.82 -7.82
CA LYS A 166 -1.40 12.92 -6.91
C LYS A 166 -1.02 12.51 -5.49
N ILE A 167 -0.14 13.29 -4.85
CA ILE A 167 0.26 13.10 -3.44
C ILE A 167 0.03 14.43 -2.73
N GLY A 168 -0.97 14.46 -1.84
CA GLY A 168 -1.53 15.71 -1.33
C GLY A 168 -2.06 16.55 -2.49
N ASP A 169 -1.61 17.81 -2.57
CA ASP A 169 -2.00 18.74 -3.63
C ASP A 169 -1.04 18.75 -4.83
N LYS A 170 0.02 17.95 -4.80
CA LYS A 170 1.01 17.91 -5.88
C LYS A 170 0.77 16.75 -6.83
N ASN A 171 0.76 17.10 -8.11
CA ASN A 171 0.76 16.16 -9.22
C ASN A 171 2.21 15.88 -9.61
N ILE A 172 2.64 14.63 -9.48
CA ILE A 172 3.97 14.17 -9.88
C ILE A 172 3.82 13.34 -11.15
N ASN A 173 4.49 13.76 -12.21
CA ASN A 173 4.52 13.01 -13.46
C ASN A 173 5.49 11.85 -13.33
N VAL A 174 5.07 10.68 -13.79
CA VAL A 174 5.85 9.45 -13.71
C VAL A 174 6.28 9.04 -15.12
N ASP A 175 7.59 9.09 -15.32
CA ASP A 175 8.21 8.76 -16.60
C ASP A 175 8.66 7.30 -16.65
N PRO A 176 8.52 6.63 -17.81
CA PRO A 176 9.12 5.32 -18.02
C PRO A 176 10.65 5.45 -17.95
N LYS A 177 11.29 4.51 -17.26
CA LYS A 177 12.72 4.49 -17.01
C LYS A 177 13.27 3.06 -17.08
N GLN A 178 14.45 2.92 -17.68
CA GLN A 178 15.26 1.71 -17.58
C GLN A 178 16.23 1.84 -16.40
N PHE A 179 16.28 0.82 -15.55
CA PHE A 179 17.14 0.76 -14.38
C PHE A 179 18.50 0.16 -14.74
N SER A 180 19.55 0.50 -13.98
CA SER A 180 20.90 -0.02 -14.16
C SER A 180 20.99 -1.55 -14.00
N THR A 181 20.03 -2.15 -13.31
CA THR A 181 19.88 -3.61 -13.15
C THR A 181 19.38 -4.31 -14.41
N GLY A 182 19.04 -3.56 -15.47
CA GLY A 182 18.50 -4.07 -16.72
C GLY A 182 16.98 -4.25 -16.74
N SER A 183 16.27 -3.98 -15.64
CA SER A 183 14.80 -3.96 -15.61
C SER A 183 14.24 -2.65 -16.17
N SER A 184 13.01 -2.69 -16.67
CA SER A 184 12.28 -1.51 -17.13
C SER A 184 11.08 -1.25 -16.21
N GLY A 185 10.69 0.01 -16.10
CA GLY A 185 9.56 0.39 -15.28
C GLY A 185 9.32 1.89 -15.31
N PHE A 186 8.85 2.43 -14.20
CA PHE A 186 8.51 3.83 -14.03
C PHE A 186 9.21 4.39 -12.81
N TYR A 187 9.69 5.62 -12.93
CA TYR A 187 10.36 6.31 -11.84
C TYR A 187 9.87 7.74 -11.73
N ALA A 188 9.60 8.17 -10.51
CA ALA A 188 9.32 9.55 -10.19
C ALA A 188 9.99 9.93 -8.88
N SER A 189 10.45 11.18 -8.80
CA SER A 189 10.97 11.76 -7.57
C SER A 189 10.47 13.19 -7.46
N GLY A 190 10.08 13.59 -6.26
CA GLY A 190 9.57 14.93 -6.01
C GLY A 190 9.61 15.28 -4.53
N LYS A 191 9.24 16.52 -4.21
CA LYS A 191 9.04 16.96 -2.84
C LYS A 191 7.61 17.45 -2.68
N ALA A 192 6.88 16.92 -1.70
CA ALA A 192 5.55 17.42 -1.34
C ALA A 192 5.57 18.07 0.03
N LEU A 193 4.76 19.09 0.21
CA LEU A 193 4.44 19.63 1.53
C LEU A 193 3.19 18.89 1.99
N VAL A 194 3.25 18.28 3.17
CA VAL A 194 2.12 17.59 3.79
C VAL A 194 1.93 18.17 5.18
N GLU A 195 0.69 18.53 5.50
CA GLU A 195 0.32 19.02 6.81
C GLU A 195 -0.04 17.84 7.71
N VAL A 196 0.65 17.71 8.84
CA VAL A 196 0.39 16.66 9.84
C VAL A 196 0.21 17.36 11.19
N GLY A 197 -1.04 17.46 11.65
CA GLY A 197 -1.37 18.11 12.92
C GLY A 197 -1.02 19.60 12.99
N GLY A 198 -1.30 20.36 11.93
CA GLY A 198 -1.02 21.81 11.87
C GLY A 198 0.44 22.17 11.58
N ILE A 199 1.31 21.17 11.36
CA ILE A 199 2.72 21.38 11.01
C ILE A 199 2.93 20.97 9.55
N SER A 200 3.37 21.92 8.73
CA SER A 200 3.76 21.67 7.34
C SER A 200 5.15 21.02 7.27
N LEU A 201 5.21 19.78 6.80
CA LEU A 201 6.45 19.02 6.62
C LEU A 201 6.77 18.85 5.14
N GLN A 202 8.04 19.06 4.77
CA GLN A 202 8.52 18.78 3.42
C GLN A 202 8.97 17.31 3.31
N LEU A 203 8.15 16.50 2.65
CA LEU A 203 8.46 15.10 2.37
C LEU A 203 9.22 14.99 1.04
N GLN A 204 10.27 14.16 1.03
CA GLN A 204 10.89 13.68 -0.19
C GLN A 204 10.19 12.38 -0.62
N ILE A 205 9.63 12.40 -1.83
CA ILE A 205 8.90 11.27 -2.40
C ILE A 205 9.77 10.66 -3.49
N GLY A 206 9.99 9.36 -3.41
CA GLY A 206 10.56 8.57 -4.49
C GLY A 206 9.66 7.38 -4.78
N MET A 207 9.23 7.24 -6.03
CA MET A 207 8.49 6.08 -6.49
C MET A 207 9.32 5.31 -7.51
N ASN A 208 9.43 4.01 -7.28
CA ASN A 208 10.05 3.06 -8.19
C ASN A 208 9.06 1.92 -8.45
N CYS A 209 8.58 1.83 -9.69
CA CYS A 209 7.71 0.74 -10.14
C CYS A 209 8.44 -0.07 -11.20
N THR A 210 8.86 -1.28 -10.88
CA THR A 210 9.48 -2.20 -11.85
C THR A 210 8.44 -3.10 -12.49
N VAL A 211 8.47 -3.24 -13.81
CA VAL A 211 7.60 -4.21 -14.51
C VAL A 211 8.12 -5.62 -14.25
N ILE A 212 7.25 -6.52 -13.78
CA ILE A 212 7.58 -7.91 -13.48
C ILE A 212 8.01 -8.62 -14.76
N GLY A 213 9.14 -9.33 -14.73
CA GLY A 213 9.68 -10.04 -15.89
C GLY A 213 10.44 -9.15 -16.89
N SER A 214 10.46 -7.82 -16.72
CA SER A 214 11.10 -6.89 -17.68
C SER A 214 12.62 -7.05 -17.81
N LYS A 215 13.25 -7.70 -16.82
CA LYS A 215 14.68 -8.03 -16.88
C LYS A 215 14.99 -9.01 -18.00
N GLU A 216 14.05 -9.90 -18.33
CA GLU A 216 14.19 -10.96 -19.34
C GLU A 216 13.77 -10.49 -20.74
N TRP A 217 13.28 -9.25 -20.86
CA TRP A 217 12.90 -8.68 -22.15
C TRP A 217 14.12 -8.55 -23.06
N LYS A 218 13.92 -8.86 -24.34
CA LYS A 218 14.95 -8.66 -25.37
C LYS A 218 15.26 -7.17 -25.46
N ASP A 219 16.55 -6.85 -25.46
CA ASP A 219 17.01 -5.51 -25.83
C ASP A 219 16.64 -5.28 -27.30
N SER A 220 16.05 -4.12 -27.59
CA SER A 220 15.84 -3.67 -28.96
C SER A 220 17.20 -3.35 -29.54
N LYS A 221 17.97 -4.38 -29.92
CA LYS A 221 19.25 -4.26 -30.62
C LYS A 221 19.03 -3.25 -31.75
N SER A 222 19.74 -2.13 -31.69
CA SER A 222 19.91 -1.27 -32.85
C SER A 222 20.43 -2.16 -33.97
N LEU A 223 19.63 -2.38 -35.00
CA LEU A 223 20.16 -2.73 -36.31
C LEU A 223 21.01 -1.52 -36.73
N SER A 224 22.30 -1.61 -36.42
CA SER A 224 23.36 -0.79 -36.99
C SER A 224 23.60 -1.21 -38.42
#